data_AF-A0A0Q5QZ98-F1
#
_entry.id   AF-A0A0Q5QZ98-F1
#
_cell.length_a   1.000
_cell.length_b   1.000
_cell.length_c   1.000
_cell.angle_alpha   90.00
_cell.angle_beta   90.00
_cell.angle_gamma   90.00
#
_symmetry.space_group_name_H-M   'P 1'
#
loop_
_entity.id
_entity.type
_entity.pdbx_description
1 polymer ?
#
loop_
_entity_poly.entity_id
_entity_poly.type
_entity_poly.pdbx_seq_one_letter_code
_entity_poly.pdbx_strand_id
1 'polypeptide(L)'
;MAHRLNRTQALENTAFLKALRRTGNARLAAREVGVAYGTLQHRRGAHPAFAARWATAVAVAQARLSAAGCRAGRARPEAMSGLAAHRTRGGETVVVRFRDGRCQIRVAQPGKLTKACEQAFLSALSATANVRLSAAAAGASPRAFYRRRQQSPAFAREMRLALEMGYEQVELALIESFTADSGADDAWRHNEPPPIPPMTPEQALQLLYLHQKEARLQAEPAHLKRRRGESSEARSYRMGEMYRERQRRDLEAFEIAEAARAQKGARSPHEPPPPLLPALDQVTGWSKAGGRAPHHAERALFGGWRLGNLDTSKKRR
;
A
#
# COMPACT_ATOMS: atom_id res chain seq x y z
N MET A 1 53.07 -9.67 42.41
CA MET A 1 53.98 -8.79 41.62
C MET A 1 53.89 -9.23 40.17
N ALA A 2 53.42 -8.39 39.26
CA ALA A 2 53.29 -8.76 37.85
C ALA A 2 54.66 -8.76 37.16
N HIS A 3 55.04 -9.88 36.53
CA HIS A 3 56.32 -9.99 35.81
C HIS A 3 56.39 -9.00 34.65
N ARG A 4 57.54 -8.35 34.46
CA ARG A 4 57.75 -7.40 33.36
C ARG A 4 57.57 -8.12 32.02
N LEU A 5 56.74 -7.56 31.14
CA LEU A 5 56.53 -8.10 29.79
C LEU A 5 57.85 -8.10 29.01
N ASN A 6 58.14 -9.20 28.31
CA ASN A 6 59.28 -9.25 27.41
C ASN A 6 59.00 -8.36 26.17
N ARG A 7 60.06 -7.95 25.46
CA ARG A 7 59.99 -7.05 24.29
C ARG A 7 59.01 -7.54 23.23
N THR A 8 58.99 -8.84 22.94
CA THR A 8 58.05 -9.47 22.01
C THR A 8 56.60 -9.30 22.46
N GLN A 9 56.31 -9.58 23.72
CA GLN A 9 54.98 -9.43 24.32
C GLN A 9 54.52 -7.97 24.35
N ALA A 10 55.46 -7.03 24.56
CA ALA A 10 55.16 -5.61 24.48
C ALA A 10 54.78 -5.20 23.05
N LEU A 11 55.50 -5.67 22.03
CA LEU A 11 55.18 -5.42 20.63
C LEU A 11 53.82 -6.02 20.23
N GLU A 12 53.55 -7.28 20.62
CA GLU A 12 52.24 -7.92 20.44
C GLU A 12 51.12 -7.09 21.05
N ASN A 13 51.30 -6.61 22.29
CA ASN A 13 50.32 -5.76 22.96
C ASN A 13 50.10 -4.43 22.21
N THR A 14 51.16 -3.82 21.66
CA THR A 14 51.01 -2.60 20.85
C THR A 14 50.27 -2.84 19.54
N ALA A 15 50.61 -3.92 18.81
CA ALA A 15 49.92 -4.31 17.58
C ALA A 15 48.45 -4.63 17.84
N PHE A 16 48.16 -5.36 18.92
CA PHE A 16 46.82 -5.68 19.36
C PHE A 16 46.00 -4.42 19.68
N LEU A 17 46.54 -3.47 20.43
CA LEU A 17 45.85 -2.22 20.74
C LEU A 17 45.56 -1.40 19.48
N LYS A 18 46.47 -1.41 18.49
CA LYS A 18 46.25 -0.76 17.19
C LYS A 18 45.09 -1.42 16.43
N ALA A 19 45.05 -2.74 16.35
CA ALA A 19 43.95 -3.48 15.73
C ALA A 19 42.62 -3.31 16.49
N LEU A 20 42.66 -3.25 17.82
CA LEU A 20 41.48 -3.04 18.67
C LEU A 20 40.90 -1.63 18.48
N ARG A 21 41.73 -0.59 18.35
CA ARG A 21 41.27 0.78 18.02
C ARG A 21 40.54 0.84 16.68
N ARG A 22 40.93 -0.01 15.72
CA ARG A 22 40.29 -0.08 14.40
C ARG A 22 38.98 -0.86 14.44
N THR A 23 38.96 -2.00 15.12
CA THR A 23 37.87 -2.98 15.03
C THR A 23 36.85 -2.92 16.17
N GLY A 24 37.24 -2.46 17.36
CA GLY A 24 36.40 -2.53 18.58
C GLY A 24 36.12 -3.96 19.06
N ASN A 25 36.68 -4.98 18.40
CA ASN A 25 36.42 -6.39 18.67
C ASN A 25 37.73 -7.10 19.05
N ALA A 26 37.86 -7.42 20.34
CA ALA A 26 39.07 -8.02 20.88
C ALA A 26 39.41 -9.40 20.30
N ARG A 27 38.42 -10.24 19.97
CA ARG A 27 38.68 -11.56 19.37
C ARG A 27 39.17 -11.41 17.93
N LEU A 28 38.62 -10.47 17.19
CA LEU A 28 39.05 -10.17 15.82
C LEU A 28 40.47 -9.57 15.82
N ALA A 29 40.73 -8.60 16.69
CA ALA A 29 42.06 -8.00 16.85
C ALA A 29 43.12 -9.02 17.29
N ALA A 30 42.76 -9.95 18.20
CA ALA A 30 43.65 -11.02 18.62
C ALA A 30 44.01 -11.96 17.45
N ARG A 31 43.02 -12.35 16.65
CA ARG A 31 43.21 -13.18 15.44
C ARG A 31 44.10 -12.49 14.41
N GLU A 32 43.91 -11.19 14.19
CA GLU A 32 44.72 -10.39 13.25
C GLU A 32 46.20 -10.31 13.65
N VAL A 33 46.49 -10.26 14.96
CA VAL A 33 47.85 -10.25 15.48
C VAL A 33 48.43 -11.67 15.63
N GLY A 34 47.60 -12.72 15.50
CA GLY A 34 48.02 -14.12 15.65
C GLY A 34 48.22 -14.56 17.10
N VAL A 35 47.67 -13.83 18.08
CA VAL A 35 47.80 -14.14 19.52
C VAL A 35 46.49 -14.69 20.06
N ALA A 36 46.55 -15.70 20.92
CA ALA A 36 45.36 -16.25 21.56
C ALA A 36 44.68 -15.19 22.45
N TYR A 37 43.35 -15.06 22.30
CA TYR A 37 42.55 -14.10 23.08
C TYR A 37 42.71 -14.28 24.60
N GLY A 38 42.83 -15.54 25.07
CA GLY A 38 43.05 -15.85 26.48
C GLY A 38 44.35 -15.25 27.03
N THR A 39 45.43 -15.28 26.26
CA THR A 39 46.73 -14.68 26.62
C THR A 39 46.60 -13.17 26.83
N LEU A 40 45.88 -12.48 25.94
CA LEU A 40 45.64 -11.04 26.04
C LEU A 40 44.73 -10.68 27.22
N GLN A 41 43.74 -11.52 27.54
CA GLN A 41 42.92 -11.35 28.75
C GLN A 41 43.73 -11.55 30.03
N HIS A 42 44.59 -12.57 30.09
CA HIS A 42 45.47 -12.79 31.22
C HIS A 42 46.40 -11.59 31.43
N ARG A 43 47.04 -11.10 30.36
CA ARG A 43 47.86 -9.88 30.40
C ARG A 43 47.07 -8.64 30.86
N ARG A 44 45.78 -8.54 30.49
CA ARG A 44 44.90 -7.46 30.95
C ARG A 44 44.66 -7.52 32.46
N GLY A 45 44.51 -8.72 33.02
CA GLY A 45 44.37 -8.90 34.47
C GLY A 45 45.67 -8.64 35.23
N ALA A 46 46.82 -9.03 34.66
CA ALA A 46 48.13 -8.89 35.31
C ALA A 46 48.72 -7.47 35.20
N HIS A 47 48.40 -6.70 34.16
CA HIS A 47 49.05 -5.40 33.90
C HIS A 47 48.05 -4.24 33.83
N PRO A 48 47.97 -3.37 34.85
CA PRO A 48 47.00 -2.28 34.90
C PRO A 48 47.21 -1.24 33.79
N ALA A 49 48.47 -0.94 33.43
CA ALA A 49 48.78 -0.02 32.33
C ALA A 49 48.25 -0.54 30.97
N PHE A 50 48.30 -1.86 30.74
CA PHE A 50 47.74 -2.46 29.53
C PHE A 50 46.21 -2.42 29.55
N ALA A 51 45.59 -2.67 30.72
CA ALA A 51 44.14 -2.56 30.89
C ALA A 51 43.62 -1.14 30.62
N ALA A 52 44.31 -0.11 31.11
CA ALA A 52 43.97 1.28 30.84
C ALA A 52 44.04 1.59 29.33
N ARG A 53 45.15 1.23 28.67
CA ARG A 53 45.31 1.42 27.22
C ARG A 53 44.27 0.64 26.40
N TRP A 54 43.86 -0.53 26.87
CA TRP A 54 42.78 -1.31 26.28
C TRP A 54 41.45 -0.58 26.36
N ALA A 55 41.10 -0.05 27.53
CA ALA A 55 39.87 0.72 27.73
C ALA A 55 39.83 1.95 26.80
N THR A 56 40.94 2.70 26.73
CA THR A 56 41.10 3.81 25.78
C THR A 56 40.94 3.35 24.33
N ALA A 57 41.54 2.21 23.96
CA ALA A 57 41.43 1.68 22.61
C ALA A 57 39.98 1.33 22.23
N VAL A 58 39.22 0.75 23.15
CA VAL A 58 37.79 0.45 22.95
C VAL A 58 36.98 1.73 22.82
N ALA A 59 37.21 2.73 23.69
CA ALA A 59 36.50 4.02 23.62
C ALA A 59 36.74 4.74 22.28
N VAL A 60 37.99 4.78 21.82
CA VAL A 60 38.34 5.34 20.50
C VAL A 60 37.67 4.58 19.36
N ALA A 61 37.66 3.25 19.42
CA ALA A 61 36.98 2.44 18.41
C ALA A 61 35.48 2.72 18.38
N GLN A 62 34.83 2.83 19.54
CA GLN A 62 33.41 3.13 19.65
C GLN A 62 33.08 4.50 19.07
N ALA A 63 33.82 5.54 19.44
CA ALA A 63 33.62 6.90 18.90
C ALA A 63 33.80 6.95 17.38
N ARG A 64 34.80 6.24 16.84
CA ARG A 64 35.04 6.16 15.40
C ARG A 64 33.91 5.43 14.68
N LEU A 65 33.48 4.28 15.21
CA LEU A 65 32.45 3.45 14.58
C LEU A 65 31.05 4.07 14.71
N SER A 66 30.75 4.78 15.79
CA SER A 66 29.50 5.52 15.93
C SER A 66 29.44 6.69 14.94
N ALA A 67 30.52 7.48 14.82
CA ALA A 67 30.62 8.56 13.84
C ALA A 67 30.55 8.04 12.39
N ALA A 68 31.21 6.91 12.10
CA ALA A 68 31.11 6.26 10.79
C ALA A 68 29.70 5.73 10.51
N GLY A 69 28.99 5.21 11.52
CA GLY A 69 27.58 4.82 11.42
C GLY A 69 26.65 5.99 11.10
N CYS A 70 26.94 7.19 11.63
CA CYS A 70 26.23 8.42 11.27
C CYS A 70 26.54 8.88 9.83
N ARG A 71 27.76 8.65 9.32
CA ARG A 71 28.16 9.03 7.95
C ARG A 71 27.74 8.02 6.88
N ALA A 72 27.63 6.74 7.22
CA ALA A 72 27.25 5.68 6.29
C ALA A 72 25.80 5.79 5.76
N GLY A 73 24.93 6.57 6.42
CA GLY A 73 23.63 6.94 5.87
C GLY A 73 23.69 7.90 4.67
N ARG A 74 24.86 8.50 4.37
CA ARG A 74 25.04 9.52 3.31
C ARG A 74 25.92 9.06 2.15
N ALA A 75 26.62 7.93 2.28
CA ALA A 75 27.48 7.41 1.22
C ALA A 75 26.64 6.59 0.23
N ARG A 76 26.49 7.11 -0.99
CA ARG A 76 25.95 6.39 -2.15
C ARG A 76 26.78 5.11 -2.34
N PRO A 77 26.20 3.91 -2.28
CA PRO A 77 26.96 2.69 -2.52
C PRO A 77 27.46 2.73 -3.96
N GLU A 78 28.77 2.75 -4.15
CA GLU A 78 29.36 2.56 -5.47
C GLU A 78 28.84 1.25 -6.05
N ALA A 79 28.38 1.32 -7.29
CA ALA A 79 27.67 0.27 -7.99
C ALA A 79 28.58 -0.93 -8.23
N MET A 80 28.62 -1.86 -7.28
CA MET A 80 28.90 -3.25 -7.61
C MET A 80 27.67 -3.82 -8.31
N SER A 81 27.65 -3.68 -9.62
CA SER A 81 26.62 -4.24 -10.51
C SER A 81 26.69 -5.77 -10.50
N GLY A 82 25.61 -6.41 -10.09
CA GLY A 82 25.40 -7.86 -10.19
C GLY A 82 24.55 -8.43 -9.05
N LEU A 83 23.70 -9.43 -9.34
CA LEU A 83 22.86 -10.13 -8.34
C LEU A 83 23.66 -10.70 -7.15
N ALA A 84 24.96 -10.94 -7.32
CA ALA A 84 25.87 -11.38 -6.26
C ALA A 84 26.21 -10.29 -5.21
N ALA A 85 25.81 -9.02 -5.41
CA ALA A 85 26.04 -7.91 -4.49
C ALA A 85 24.99 -7.83 -3.34
N HIS A 86 23.90 -8.59 -3.44
CA HIS A 86 22.76 -8.49 -2.54
C HIS A 86 22.80 -9.48 -1.36
N ARG A 87 23.79 -10.38 -1.34
CA ARG A 87 24.03 -11.34 -0.25
C ARG A 87 25.48 -11.26 0.17
N THR A 88 25.73 -11.40 1.47
CA THR A 88 27.08 -11.50 1.99
C THR A 88 27.73 -12.81 1.52
N ARG A 89 28.94 -12.75 0.96
CA ARG A 89 29.70 -13.97 0.57
C ARG A 89 30.29 -14.69 1.78
N GLY A 90 30.41 -13.98 2.90
CA GLY A 90 31.14 -14.44 4.09
C GLY A 90 32.59 -13.97 4.04
N GLY A 91 33.15 -13.56 5.19
CA GLY A 91 34.51 -13.01 5.24
C GLY A 91 34.58 -11.47 5.21
N GLU A 92 33.58 -10.81 4.63
CA GLU A 92 33.46 -9.34 4.60
C GLU A 92 33.36 -8.74 6.01
N THR A 93 33.94 -7.56 6.24
CA THR A 93 33.84 -6.88 7.54
C THR A 93 32.61 -5.98 7.61
N VAL A 94 31.73 -6.23 8.58
CA VAL A 94 30.49 -5.47 8.83
C VAL A 94 30.53 -4.83 10.21
N VAL A 95 30.09 -3.58 10.31
CA VAL A 95 29.90 -2.89 11.60
C VAL A 95 28.56 -3.33 12.20
N VAL A 96 28.61 -3.91 13.39
CA VAL A 96 27.45 -4.38 14.16
C VAL A 96 27.27 -3.49 15.39
N ARG A 97 26.05 -2.98 15.57
CA ARG A 97 25.63 -2.26 16.78
C ARG A 97 24.82 -3.19 17.68
N PHE A 98 25.20 -3.25 18.95
CA PHE A 98 24.52 -4.03 19.99
C PHE A 98 23.40 -3.22 20.64
N ARG A 99 22.48 -3.92 21.32
CA ARG A 99 21.37 -3.31 22.09
C ARG A 99 21.87 -2.35 23.17
N ASP A 100 23.05 -2.62 23.73
CA ASP A 100 23.75 -1.77 24.70
C ASP A 100 24.42 -0.52 24.08
N GLY A 101 24.22 -0.29 22.78
CA GLY A 101 24.77 0.85 22.05
C GLY A 101 26.21 0.68 21.55
N ARG A 102 26.90 -0.43 21.90
CA ARG A 102 28.28 -0.65 21.47
C ARG A 102 28.37 -1.03 19.99
N CYS A 103 29.37 -0.50 19.29
CA CYS A 103 29.64 -0.79 17.89
C CYS A 103 30.94 -1.60 17.74
N GLN A 104 30.93 -2.64 16.90
CA GLN A 104 32.09 -3.49 16.64
C GLN A 104 32.15 -3.90 15.17
N ILE A 105 33.36 -4.05 14.64
CA ILE A 105 33.59 -4.73 13.36
C ILE A 105 33.55 -6.24 13.60
N ARG A 106 32.76 -6.94 12.79
CA ARG A 106 32.65 -8.40 12.76
C ARG A 106 32.76 -8.91 11.33
N VAL A 107 33.15 -10.17 11.20
CA VAL A 107 33.10 -10.87 9.92
C VAL A 107 31.65 -11.27 9.64
N ALA A 108 31.15 -10.90 8.47
CA ALA A 108 29.81 -11.25 8.01
C ALA A 108 29.69 -12.77 7.83
N GLN A 109 28.56 -13.30 8.25
CA GLN A 109 28.19 -14.68 7.91
C GLN A 109 27.69 -14.75 6.47
N PRO A 110 27.95 -15.83 5.74
CA PRO A 110 27.46 -15.99 4.37
C PRO A 110 25.93 -16.01 4.30
N GLY A 111 25.37 -15.55 3.18
CA GLY A 111 23.94 -15.66 2.83
C GLY A 111 23.00 -14.68 3.54
N LYS A 112 23.52 -13.73 4.31
CA LYS A 112 22.72 -12.68 4.96
C LYS A 112 22.39 -11.56 3.96
N LEU A 113 21.25 -10.91 4.16
CA LEU A 113 20.85 -9.75 3.36
C LEU A 113 21.82 -8.59 3.64
N THR A 114 22.36 -7.99 2.60
CA THR A 114 23.19 -6.79 2.72
C THR A 114 22.31 -5.55 2.88
N LYS A 115 22.89 -4.45 3.37
CA LYS A 115 22.18 -3.16 3.42
C LYS A 115 21.80 -2.64 2.04
N ALA A 116 22.65 -2.88 1.03
CA ALA A 116 22.33 -2.58 -0.36
C ALA A 116 21.11 -3.38 -0.86
N CYS A 117 20.99 -4.65 -0.47
CA CYS A 117 19.80 -5.46 -0.81
C CYS A 117 18.53 -4.94 -0.13
N GLU A 118 18.60 -4.56 1.16
CA GLU A 118 17.48 -3.91 1.85
C GLU A 118 17.05 -2.62 1.13
N GLN A 119 18.00 -1.79 0.72
CA GLN A 119 17.72 -0.53 0.03
C GLN A 119 17.12 -0.74 -1.36
N ALA A 120 17.68 -1.65 -2.15
CA ALA A 120 17.15 -1.99 -3.47
C ALA A 120 15.71 -2.52 -3.37
N PHE A 121 15.45 -3.37 -2.38
CA PHE A 121 14.10 -3.87 -2.09
C PHE A 121 13.13 -2.74 -1.73
N LEU A 122 13.50 -1.86 -0.80
CA LEU A 122 12.63 -0.77 -0.36
C LEU A 122 12.36 0.23 -1.50
N SER A 123 13.37 0.53 -2.33
CA SER A 123 13.21 1.39 -3.51
C SER A 123 12.26 0.80 -4.55
N ALA A 124 12.34 -0.51 -4.81
CA ALA A 124 11.41 -1.18 -5.72
C ALA A 124 10.00 -1.28 -5.12
N LEU A 125 9.91 -1.47 -3.79
CA LEU A 125 8.62 -1.56 -3.08
C LEU A 125 7.88 -0.22 -3.08
N SER A 126 8.59 0.89 -2.89
CA SER A 126 8.03 2.24 -2.97
C SER A 126 7.58 2.66 -4.37
N ALA A 127 8.01 1.96 -5.40
CA ALA A 127 7.56 2.21 -6.77
C ALA A 127 6.40 1.31 -7.20
N THR A 128 6.25 0.12 -6.61
CA THR A 128 5.38 -0.93 -7.18
C THR A 128 4.36 -1.51 -6.21
N ALA A 129 4.52 -1.28 -4.90
CA ALA A 129 3.79 -1.94 -3.81
C ALA A 129 3.78 -3.49 -3.85
N ASN A 130 4.50 -4.12 -4.79
CA ASN A 130 4.48 -5.56 -5.02
C ASN A 130 5.71 -6.20 -4.39
N VAL A 131 5.52 -6.88 -3.26
CA VAL A 131 6.60 -7.52 -2.50
C VAL A 131 7.33 -8.59 -3.31
N ARG A 132 6.63 -9.38 -4.16
CA ARG A 132 7.27 -10.44 -4.95
C ARG A 132 8.17 -9.85 -6.03
N LEU A 133 7.68 -8.85 -6.74
CA LEU A 133 8.43 -8.14 -7.77
C LEU A 133 9.64 -7.41 -7.15
N SER A 134 9.42 -6.70 -6.04
CA SER A 134 10.48 -5.97 -5.32
C SER A 134 11.58 -6.89 -4.80
N ALA A 135 11.20 -8.07 -4.31
CA ALA A 135 12.15 -9.07 -3.86
C ALA A 135 12.97 -9.65 -5.02
N ALA A 136 12.34 -9.87 -6.17
CA ALA A 136 13.03 -10.29 -7.40
C ALA A 136 14.02 -9.21 -7.88
N ALA A 137 13.61 -7.95 -7.89
CA ALA A 137 14.48 -6.81 -8.22
C ALA A 137 15.70 -6.71 -7.29
N ALA A 138 15.53 -7.03 -6.01
CA ALA A 138 16.62 -7.07 -5.03
C ALA A 138 17.44 -8.39 -5.03
N GLY A 139 17.12 -9.35 -5.91
CA GLY A 139 17.82 -10.63 -6.01
C GLY A 139 17.65 -11.55 -4.79
N ALA A 140 16.51 -11.49 -4.10
CA ALA A 140 16.28 -12.23 -2.87
C ALA A 140 14.85 -12.81 -2.77
N SER A 141 14.68 -13.88 -1.98
CA SER A 141 13.35 -14.44 -1.77
C SER A 141 12.47 -13.54 -0.89
N PRO A 142 11.16 -13.40 -1.17
CA PRO A 142 10.23 -12.62 -0.33
C PRO A 142 10.25 -13.03 1.15
N ARG A 143 10.38 -14.34 1.41
CA ARG A 143 10.48 -14.91 2.76
C ARG A 143 11.65 -14.31 3.57
N ALA A 144 12.77 -13.96 2.90
CA ALA A 144 13.90 -13.35 3.57
C ALA A 144 13.56 -11.95 4.12
N PHE A 145 12.79 -11.16 3.37
CA PHE A 145 12.35 -9.82 3.78
C PHE A 145 11.28 -9.86 4.86
N TYR A 146 10.34 -10.81 4.82
CA TYR A 146 9.39 -10.99 5.92
C TYR A 146 10.09 -11.38 7.23
N ARG A 147 11.05 -12.31 7.17
CA ARG A 147 11.87 -12.65 8.34
C ARG A 147 12.66 -11.42 8.83
N ARG A 148 13.17 -10.60 7.90
CA ARG A 148 13.89 -9.37 8.24
C ARG A 148 13.00 -8.34 8.95
N ARG A 149 11.76 -8.17 8.47
CA ARG A 149 10.71 -7.35 9.09
C ARG A 149 10.41 -7.79 10.52
N GLN A 150 10.28 -9.09 10.76
CA GLN A 150 10.04 -9.62 12.11
C GLN A 150 11.23 -9.37 13.06
N GLN A 151 12.46 -9.46 12.55
CA GLN A 151 13.68 -9.32 13.34
C GLN A 151 14.08 -7.86 13.61
N SER A 152 13.57 -6.90 12.84
CA SER A 152 13.98 -5.50 12.92
C SER A 152 12.81 -4.54 12.85
N PRO A 153 12.47 -3.88 13.97
CA PRO A 153 11.39 -2.90 13.97
C PRO A 153 11.71 -1.69 13.09
N ALA A 154 13.00 -1.32 12.95
CA ALA A 154 13.40 -0.26 12.04
C ALA A 154 13.08 -0.61 10.58
N PHE A 155 13.50 -1.79 10.11
CA PHE A 155 13.18 -2.24 8.76
C PHE A 155 11.66 -2.41 8.56
N ALA A 156 10.92 -2.85 9.57
CA ALA A 156 9.47 -2.96 9.50
C ALA A 156 8.78 -1.61 9.27
N ARG A 157 9.28 -0.53 9.89
CA ARG A 157 8.77 0.83 9.66
C ARG A 157 9.08 1.31 8.25
N GLU A 158 10.33 1.16 7.79
CA GLU A 158 10.72 1.54 6.42
C GLU A 158 9.90 0.78 5.37
N MET A 159 9.67 -0.52 5.58
CA MET A 159 8.86 -1.34 4.68
C MET A 159 7.40 -0.89 4.65
N ARG A 160 6.85 -0.42 5.78
CA ARG A 160 5.49 0.15 5.83
C ARG A 160 5.43 1.47 5.05
N LEU A 161 6.37 2.39 5.28
CA LEU A 161 6.44 3.66 4.54
C LEU A 161 6.60 3.44 3.04
N ALA A 162 7.46 2.50 2.64
CA ALA A 162 7.62 2.13 1.23
C ALA A 162 6.31 1.56 0.64
N LEU A 163 5.54 0.76 1.40
CA LEU A 163 4.24 0.29 0.92
C LEU A 163 3.23 1.43 0.75
N GLU A 164 3.20 2.38 1.68
CA GLU A 164 2.35 3.58 1.59
C GLU A 164 2.68 4.38 0.33
N MET A 165 3.96 4.72 0.12
CA MET A 165 4.41 5.40 -1.11
C MET A 165 4.10 4.61 -2.38
N GLY A 166 4.35 3.30 -2.38
CA GLY A 166 4.08 2.46 -3.55
C GLY A 166 2.58 2.38 -3.86
N TYR A 167 1.72 2.45 -2.84
CA TYR A 167 0.28 2.47 -3.02
C TYR A 167 -0.17 3.76 -3.70
N GLU A 168 0.31 4.91 -3.21
CA GLU A 168 0.08 6.23 -3.83
C GLU A 168 0.51 6.25 -5.31
N GLN A 169 1.66 5.64 -5.63
CA GLN A 169 2.13 5.54 -7.02
C GLN A 169 1.23 4.68 -7.89
N VAL A 170 0.73 3.55 -7.38
CA VAL A 170 -0.21 2.69 -8.10
C VAL A 170 -1.56 3.38 -8.29
N GLU A 171 -2.02 4.17 -7.30
CA GLU A 171 -3.22 4.98 -7.44
C GLU A 171 -3.07 6.06 -8.52
N LEU A 172 -1.93 6.77 -8.55
CA LEU A 172 -1.63 7.72 -9.62
C LEU A 172 -1.61 7.02 -10.98
N ALA A 173 -0.90 5.91 -11.10
CA ALA A 173 -0.82 5.14 -12.35
C ALA A 173 -2.21 4.64 -12.80
N LEU A 174 -3.10 4.28 -11.87
CA LEU A 174 -4.48 3.92 -12.18
C LEU A 174 -5.28 5.12 -12.70
N ILE A 175 -5.14 6.30 -12.09
CA ILE A 175 -5.79 7.53 -12.58
C ILE A 175 -5.27 7.89 -13.98
N GLU A 176 -3.95 7.82 -14.18
CA GLU A 176 -3.31 8.03 -15.49
C GLU A 176 -3.83 7.03 -16.54
N SER A 177 -4.09 5.79 -16.14
CA SER A 177 -4.65 4.77 -17.04
C SER A 177 -6.07 5.07 -17.54
N PHE A 178 -6.78 6.04 -16.95
CA PHE A 178 -8.08 6.51 -17.44
C PHE A 178 -7.99 7.74 -18.35
N THR A 179 -6.80 8.30 -18.56
CA THR A 179 -6.63 9.42 -19.50
C THR A 179 -6.78 8.93 -20.95
N ALA A 180 -7.22 9.81 -21.87
CA ALA A 180 -7.49 9.42 -23.25
C ALA A 180 -6.26 8.83 -23.98
N ASP A 181 -5.05 9.22 -23.56
CA ASP A 181 -3.78 8.72 -24.11
C ASP A 181 -3.33 7.39 -23.47
N SER A 182 -4.04 6.84 -22.49
CA SER A 182 -3.66 5.57 -21.85
C SER A 182 -3.74 4.35 -22.78
N GLY A 183 -4.45 4.49 -23.91
CA GLY A 183 -4.46 3.52 -25.01
C GLY A 183 -3.27 3.65 -25.97
N ALA A 184 -2.33 4.59 -25.77
CA ALA A 184 -1.19 4.75 -26.66
C ALA A 184 -0.30 3.50 -26.73
N ASP A 185 -0.23 2.72 -25.66
CA ASP A 185 0.46 1.42 -25.60
C ASP A 185 -0.41 0.21 -26.01
N ASP A 186 -1.69 0.43 -26.38
CA ASP A 186 -2.54 -0.58 -27.03
C ASP A 186 -2.14 -0.76 -28.52
N ALA A 187 -0.84 -0.75 -28.83
CA ALA A 187 -0.32 -0.98 -30.18
C ALA A 187 -0.83 -2.31 -30.78
N TRP A 188 -1.14 -3.30 -29.94
CA TRP A 188 -1.77 -4.56 -30.36
C TRP A 188 -3.19 -4.40 -30.93
N ARG A 189 -3.92 -3.33 -30.57
CA ARG A 189 -5.23 -2.97 -31.12
C ARG A 189 -5.15 -2.18 -32.43
N HIS A 190 -4.00 -1.57 -32.69
CA HIS A 190 -3.73 -0.71 -33.86
C HIS A 190 -2.86 -1.38 -34.92
N ASN A 191 -2.60 -2.68 -34.81
CA ASN A 191 -1.98 -3.42 -35.89
C ASN A 191 -2.91 -3.39 -37.11
N GLU A 192 -2.43 -2.83 -38.23
CA GLU A 192 -3.03 -3.12 -39.53
C GLU A 192 -3.06 -4.66 -39.66
N PRO A 193 -4.25 -5.28 -39.79
CA PRO A 193 -4.34 -6.71 -39.87
C PRO A 193 -3.54 -7.16 -41.11
N PRO A 194 -2.73 -8.24 -41.01
CA PRO A 194 -2.09 -8.79 -42.19
C PRO A 194 -3.17 -9.10 -43.24
N PRO A 195 -2.87 -8.96 -44.54
CA PRO A 195 -3.84 -9.21 -45.59
C PRO A 195 -4.39 -10.62 -45.43
N ILE A 196 -5.71 -10.74 -45.36
CA ILE A 196 -6.40 -12.01 -45.21
C ILE A 196 -6.02 -12.88 -46.42
N PRO A 197 -5.42 -14.07 -46.22
CA PRO A 197 -5.09 -14.96 -47.34
C PRO A 197 -6.34 -15.25 -48.17
N PRO A 198 -6.22 -15.37 -49.51
CA PRO A 198 -7.36 -15.71 -50.35
C PRO A 198 -7.92 -17.06 -49.92
N MET A 199 -9.23 -17.10 -49.62
CA MET A 199 -9.95 -18.29 -49.17
C MET A 199 -11.28 -18.40 -49.93
N THR A 200 -11.77 -19.62 -50.11
CA THR A 200 -13.08 -19.85 -50.74
C THR A 200 -14.22 -19.44 -49.80
N PRO A 201 -15.44 -19.18 -50.32
CA PRO A 201 -16.62 -18.93 -49.47
C PRO A 201 -16.85 -20.02 -48.43
N GLU A 202 -16.66 -21.30 -48.77
CA GLU A 202 -16.76 -22.42 -47.83
C GLU A 202 -15.73 -22.34 -46.70
N GLN A 203 -14.47 -22.02 -47.02
CA GLN A 203 -13.41 -21.86 -46.02
C GLN A 203 -13.70 -20.69 -45.08
N ALA A 204 -14.22 -19.57 -45.61
CA ALA A 204 -14.63 -18.43 -44.81
C ALA A 204 -15.79 -18.78 -43.86
N LEU A 205 -16.82 -19.48 -44.36
CA LEU A 205 -17.95 -19.93 -43.55
C LEU A 205 -17.53 -20.94 -42.46
N GLN A 206 -16.61 -21.85 -42.78
CA GLN A 206 -16.07 -22.81 -41.83
C GLN A 206 -15.27 -22.10 -40.71
N LEU A 207 -14.45 -21.11 -41.06
CA LEU A 207 -13.68 -20.33 -40.10
C LEU A 207 -14.58 -19.47 -39.20
N LEU A 208 -15.62 -18.85 -39.78
CA LEU A 208 -16.66 -18.13 -39.03
C LEU A 208 -17.41 -19.06 -38.07
N TYR A 209 -17.78 -20.25 -38.50
CA TYR A 209 -18.47 -21.23 -37.65
C TYR A 209 -17.60 -21.70 -36.48
N LEU A 210 -16.33 -21.99 -36.72
CA LEU A 210 -15.38 -22.43 -35.69
C LEU A 210 -15.18 -21.37 -34.60
N HIS A 211 -15.02 -20.10 -34.99
CA HIS A 211 -14.75 -19.01 -34.04
C HIS A 211 -15.99 -18.24 -33.58
N GLN A 212 -17.19 -18.58 -34.06
CA GLN A 212 -18.45 -17.94 -33.66
C GLN A 212 -18.63 -17.95 -32.13
N LYS A 213 -18.27 -19.07 -31.50
CA LYS A 213 -18.38 -19.25 -30.05
C LYS A 213 -17.34 -18.48 -29.25
N GLU A 214 -16.18 -18.16 -29.82
CA GLU A 214 -15.15 -17.39 -29.11
C GLU A 214 -15.36 -15.89 -29.32
N ALA A 215 -15.72 -15.48 -30.53
CA ALA A 215 -15.81 -14.08 -30.92
C ALA A 215 -17.14 -13.41 -30.55
N ARG A 216 -18.28 -14.13 -30.61
CA ARG A 216 -19.61 -13.56 -30.34
C ARG A 216 -20.22 -14.01 -29.03
N LEU A 217 -20.01 -15.26 -28.67
CA LEU A 217 -20.46 -15.80 -27.39
C LEU A 217 -19.32 -15.57 -26.40
N GLN A 218 -19.26 -14.37 -25.81
CA GLN A 218 -18.32 -14.05 -24.73
C GLN A 218 -18.09 -15.30 -23.87
N ALA A 219 -16.84 -15.76 -23.76
CA ALA A 219 -16.50 -16.89 -22.93
C ALA A 219 -17.23 -16.73 -21.60
N GLU A 220 -18.18 -17.62 -21.31
CA GLU A 220 -19.10 -17.44 -20.19
C GLU A 220 -18.27 -16.98 -18.98
N PRO A 221 -18.57 -15.79 -18.40
CA PRO A 221 -17.89 -15.33 -17.21
C PRO A 221 -17.74 -16.49 -16.22
N ALA A 222 -16.60 -16.63 -15.57
CA ALA A 222 -16.27 -17.84 -14.81
C ALA A 222 -17.34 -18.26 -13.77
N HIS A 223 -18.18 -17.32 -13.33
CA HIS A 223 -19.31 -17.56 -12.45
C HIS A 223 -20.55 -18.17 -13.12
N LEU A 224 -20.71 -18.11 -14.45
CA LEU A 224 -21.80 -18.75 -15.20
C LEU A 224 -21.48 -20.20 -15.60
N LYS A 225 -20.18 -20.53 -15.71
CA LYS A 225 -19.70 -21.87 -16.06
C LYS A 225 -20.11 -22.90 -15.00
N ARG A 226 -20.44 -24.12 -15.46
CA ARG A 226 -20.70 -25.26 -14.57
C ARG A 226 -19.40 -25.70 -13.90
N ARG A 227 -19.42 -25.90 -12.58
CA ARG A 227 -18.25 -26.40 -11.85
C ARG A 227 -18.12 -27.91 -12.04
N ARG A 228 -16.90 -28.42 -12.05
CA ARG A 228 -16.64 -29.86 -12.19
C ARG A 228 -17.29 -30.62 -11.02
N GLY A 229 -18.19 -31.56 -11.32
CA GLY A 229 -18.93 -32.34 -10.31
C GLY A 229 -20.21 -31.68 -9.77
N GLU A 230 -20.59 -30.50 -10.25
CA GLU A 230 -21.81 -29.80 -9.81
C GLU A 230 -23.07 -30.48 -10.37
N SER A 231 -24.04 -30.79 -9.49
CA SER A 231 -25.36 -31.29 -9.88
C SER A 231 -26.17 -30.19 -10.59
N SER A 232 -27.16 -30.57 -11.39
CA SER A 232 -27.99 -29.60 -12.11
C SER A 232 -28.75 -28.67 -11.16
N GLU A 233 -29.24 -29.21 -10.04
CA GLU A 233 -29.98 -28.48 -9.02
C GLU A 233 -29.10 -27.46 -8.28
N ALA A 234 -27.88 -27.84 -7.90
CA ALA A 234 -26.92 -26.93 -7.28
C ALA A 234 -26.56 -25.76 -8.21
N ARG A 235 -26.44 -26.03 -9.52
CA ARG A 235 -26.24 -24.97 -10.52
C ARG A 235 -27.43 -24.03 -10.59
N SER A 236 -28.66 -24.56 -10.67
CA SER A 236 -29.88 -23.74 -10.74
C SER A 236 -30.04 -22.85 -9.51
N TYR A 237 -29.79 -23.40 -8.31
CA TYR A 237 -29.85 -22.62 -7.07
C TYR A 237 -28.83 -21.50 -7.06
N ARG A 238 -27.56 -21.79 -7.39
CA ARG A 238 -26.49 -20.78 -7.46
C ARG A 238 -26.79 -19.68 -8.48
N MET A 239 -27.33 -20.05 -9.64
CA MET A 239 -27.75 -19.09 -10.67
C MET A 239 -28.93 -18.23 -10.19
N GLY A 240 -29.88 -18.82 -9.46
CA GLY A 240 -31.00 -18.12 -8.85
C GLY A 240 -30.57 -17.12 -7.76
N GLU A 241 -29.61 -17.49 -6.92
CA GLU A 241 -29.01 -16.59 -5.92
C GLU A 241 -28.31 -15.40 -6.60
N MET A 242 -27.48 -15.68 -7.62
CA MET A 242 -26.79 -14.63 -8.37
C MET A 242 -27.79 -13.65 -9.01
N TYR A 243 -28.87 -14.15 -9.59
CA TYR A 243 -29.89 -13.31 -10.21
C TYR A 243 -30.62 -12.45 -9.18
N ARG A 244 -30.98 -13.02 -8.01
CA ARG A 244 -31.60 -12.29 -6.91
C ARG A 244 -30.68 -11.20 -6.33
N GLU A 245 -29.39 -11.49 -6.17
CA GLU A 245 -28.42 -10.48 -5.73
C GLU A 245 -28.27 -9.34 -6.74
N ARG A 246 -28.30 -9.65 -8.04
CA ARG A 246 -28.28 -8.63 -9.09
C ARG A 246 -29.52 -7.74 -9.01
N GLN A 247 -30.71 -8.32 -8.91
CA GLN A 247 -31.95 -7.56 -8.73
C GLN A 247 -31.91 -6.69 -7.48
N ARG A 248 -31.35 -7.18 -6.37
CA ARG A 248 -31.18 -6.39 -5.15
C ARG A 248 -30.29 -5.17 -5.38
N ARG A 249 -29.14 -5.34 -6.04
CA ARG A 249 -28.26 -4.22 -6.38
C ARG A 249 -28.91 -3.22 -7.32
N ASP A 250 -29.69 -3.69 -8.29
CA ASP A 250 -30.41 -2.83 -9.23
C ASP A 250 -31.50 -2.00 -8.51
N LEU A 251 -32.19 -2.62 -7.53
CA LEU A 251 -33.14 -1.92 -6.65
C LEU A 251 -32.44 -0.91 -5.74
N GLU A 252 -31.35 -1.30 -5.07
CA GLU A 252 -30.55 -0.39 -4.22
C GLU A 252 -30.03 0.81 -5.05
N ALA A 253 -29.55 0.57 -6.27
CA ALA A 253 -29.09 1.62 -7.17
C ALA A 253 -30.24 2.55 -7.59
N PHE A 254 -31.42 2.00 -7.86
CA PHE A 254 -32.62 2.77 -8.15
C PHE A 254 -33.05 3.62 -6.94
N GLU A 255 -33.06 3.06 -5.73
CA GLU A 255 -33.39 3.77 -4.49
C GLU A 255 -32.41 4.92 -4.22
N ILE A 256 -31.11 4.70 -4.41
CA ILE A 256 -30.08 5.73 -4.30
C ILE A 256 -30.32 6.85 -5.32
N ALA A 257 -30.68 6.50 -6.57
CA ALA A 257 -30.96 7.46 -7.61
C ALA A 257 -32.22 8.29 -7.32
N GLU A 258 -33.29 7.67 -6.82
CA GLU A 258 -34.51 8.38 -6.40
C GLU A 258 -34.24 9.27 -5.18
N ALA A 259 -33.46 8.81 -4.19
CA ALA A 259 -33.06 9.63 -3.04
C ALA A 259 -32.24 10.86 -3.46
N ALA A 260 -31.31 10.69 -4.41
CA ALA A 260 -30.54 11.80 -4.98
C ALA A 260 -31.42 12.78 -5.78
N ARG A 261 -32.45 12.30 -6.48
CA ARG A 261 -33.45 13.15 -7.15
C ARG A 261 -34.30 13.94 -6.16
N ALA A 262 -34.78 13.28 -5.10
CA ALA A 262 -35.56 13.93 -4.05
C ALA A 262 -34.77 15.05 -3.36
N GLN A 263 -33.48 14.84 -3.07
CA GLN A 263 -32.61 15.89 -2.54
C GLN A 263 -32.46 17.09 -3.48
N LYS A 264 -32.49 16.86 -4.80
CA LYS A 264 -32.44 17.92 -5.82
C LYS A 264 -33.80 18.59 -6.08
N GLY A 265 -34.86 18.14 -5.40
CA GLY A 265 -36.23 18.63 -5.62
C GLY A 265 -36.80 18.29 -7.00
N ALA A 266 -36.21 17.32 -7.71
CA ALA A 266 -36.68 16.89 -9.03
C ALA A 266 -37.82 15.88 -8.90
N ARG A 267 -38.86 16.01 -9.74
CA ARG A 267 -39.99 15.06 -9.78
C ARG A 267 -39.56 13.71 -10.33
N SER A 268 -40.14 12.64 -9.80
CA SER A 268 -39.88 11.29 -10.30
C SER A 268 -40.44 11.14 -11.73
N PRO A 269 -39.75 10.43 -12.65
CA PRO A 269 -40.28 10.16 -14.00
C PRO A 269 -41.62 9.41 -14.03
N HIS A 270 -41.98 8.75 -12.93
CA HIS A 270 -43.24 8.03 -12.77
C HIS A 270 -44.35 8.84 -12.10
N GLU A 271 -44.05 10.08 -11.67
CA GLU A 271 -45.05 10.96 -11.11
C GLU A 271 -45.95 11.51 -12.22
N PRO A 272 -47.29 11.44 -12.10
CA PRO A 272 -48.17 12.01 -13.11
C PRO A 272 -47.92 13.51 -13.26
N PRO A 273 -48.02 14.07 -14.48
CA PRO A 273 -47.87 15.50 -14.69
C PRO A 273 -48.85 16.26 -13.79
N PRO A 274 -48.49 17.45 -13.30
CA PRO A 274 -49.37 18.17 -12.40
C PRO A 274 -50.66 18.50 -13.19
N PRO A 275 -51.84 18.42 -12.56
CA PRO A 275 -53.07 18.79 -13.24
C PRO A 275 -52.93 20.24 -13.73
N LEU A 276 -53.28 20.49 -14.99
CA LEU A 276 -53.39 21.83 -15.53
C LEU A 276 -54.55 22.51 -14.79
N LEU A 277 -54.21 23.32 -13.79
CA LEU A 277 -55.21 24.14 -13.10
C LEU A 277 -55.72 25.20 -14.08
N PRO A 278 -57.04 25.44 -14.16
CA PRO A 278 -57.57 26.53 -14.96
C PRO A 278 -56.98 27.85 -14.45
N ALA A 279 -56.85 28.82 -15.36
CA ALA A 279 -56.35 30.13 -14.99
C ALA A 279 -57.26 30.76 -13.91
N LEU A 280 -56.66 31.49 -12.96
CA LEU A 280 -57.34 32.01 -11.76
C LEU A 280 -58.54 32.91 -12.08
N ASP A 281 -58.56 33.52 -13.27
CA ASP A 281 -59.65 34.31 -13.82
C ASP A 281 -60.87 33.47 -14.26
N GLN A 282 -60.67 32.19 -14.55
CA GLN A 282 -61.72 31.23 -14.91
C GLN A 282 -62.39 30.60 -13.68
N VAL A 283 -61.81 30.75 -12.48
CA VAL A 283 -62.40 30.27 -11.22
C VAL A 283 -63.44 31.29 -10.74
N THR A 284 -64.63 31.26 -11.34
CA THR A 284 -65.77 32.07 -10.89
C THR A 284 -66.47 31.38 -9.72
N GLY A 285 -66.58 32.05 -8.57
CA GLY A 285 -67.33 31.54 -7.40
C GLY A 285 -66.61 31.66 -6.05
N TRP A 286 -65.31 32.00 -6.04
CA TRP A 286 -64.69 32.50 -4.81
C TRP A 286 -65.05 33.97 -4.65
N SER A 287 -65.70 34.29 -3.52
CA SER A 287 -66.15 35.63 -3.22
C SER A 287 -64.97 36.60 -3.30
N LYS A 288 -64.98 37.50 -4.29
CA LYS A 288 -64.27 38.77 -4.18
C LYS A 288 -64.82 39.42 -2.92
N ALA A 289 -64.07 39.36 -1.82
CA ALA A 289 -64.40 40.10 -0.62
C ALA A 289 -64.45 41.58 -0.99
N GLY A 290 -65.65 42.11 -1.19
CA GLY A 290 -65.86 43.49 -1.57
C GLY A 290 -65.30 44.41 -0.50
N GLY A 291 -64.28 45.19 -0.85
CA GLY A 291 -63.96 46.51 -0.31
C GLY A 291 -63.95 46.73 1.21
N ARG A 292 -63.78 45.69 2.04
CA ARG A 292 -63.68 45.84 3.50
C ARG A 292 -62.22 45.89 3.92
N ALA A 293 -61.92 46.85 4.81
CA ALA A 293 -60.58 47.22 5.25
C ALA A 293 -59.72 46.00 5.68
N PRO A 294 -58.42 45.98 5.32
CA PRO A 294 -57.51 44.90 5.68
C PRO A 294 -57.18 44.92 7.18
N HIS A 295 -57.51 43.79 7.82
CA HIS A 295 -56.80 43.11 8.91
C HIS A 295 -56.47 43.84 10.25
N HIS A 296 -56.91 43.21 11.36
CA HIS A 296 -56.23 43.30 12.65
C HIS A 296 -55.07 42.29 12.68
N ALA A 297 -53.88 42.72 13.10
CA ALA A 297 -52.64 41.95 13.01
C ALA A 297 -52.58 40.67 13.88
N GLU A 298 -53.44 40.53 14.90
CA GLU A 298 -53.29 39.49 15.92
C GLU A 298 -54.27 38.31 15.78
N ARG A 299 -55.04 38.21 14.69
CA ARG A 299 -56.02 37.11 14.51
C ARG A 299 -55.92 36.44 13.14
N ALA A 300 -55.64 35.13 13.16
CA ALA A 300 -55.60 34.30 11.97
C ALA A 300 -57.01 34.05 11.39
N LEU A 301 -57.12 34.08 10.06
CA LEU A 301 -58.34 33.77 9.30
C LEU A 301 -58.21 32.41 8.62
N PHE A 302 -59.24 31.58 8.74
CA PHE A 302 -59.44 30.41 7.87
C PHE A 302 -60.74 30.63 7.08
N GLY A 303 -60.64 30.68 5.75
CA GLY A 303 -61.77 30.48 4.85
C GLY A 303 -62.96 31.44 4.97
N GLY A 304 -62.76 32.70 5.36
CA GLY A 304 -63.81 33.74 5.23
C GLY A 304 -65.01 33.65 6.19
N TRP A 305 -65.05 32.68 7.12
CA TRP A 305 -66.08 32.56 8.15
C TRP A 305 -65.54 32.99 9.53
N ARG A 306 -66.28 33.87 10.23
CA ARG A 306 -65.96 34.27 11.61
C ARG A 306 -66.59 33.27 12.58
N LEU A 307 -65.77 32.50 13.31
CA LEU A 307 -66.24 31.55 14.34
C LEU A 307 -67.06 32.20 15.48
N GLY A 308 -67.01 33.52 15.64
CA GLY A 308 -67.80 34.27 16.63
C GLY A 308 -69.25 34.62 16.23
N ASN A 309 -69.68 34.29 15.00
CA ASN A 309 -71.07 34.54 14.55
C ASN A 309 -71.99 33.31 14.71
N LEU A 310 -71.51 32.23 15.32
CA LEU A 310 -72.28 31.00 15.53
C LEU A 310 -73.16 31.02 16.79
N ASP A 311 -73.08 32.05 17.64
CA ASP A 311 -73.68 32.02 18.99
C ASP A 311 -74.67 33.14 19.32
N THR A 312 -75.28 33.81 18.32
CA THR A 312 -76.27 34.89 18.57
C THR A 312 -77.60 34.77 17.84
N SER A 313 -78.06 33.57 17.46
CA SER A 313 -79.43 33.35 16.95
C SER A 313 -80.33 32.48 17.84
N LYS A 314 -79.94 32.19 19.09
CA LYS A 314 -80.86 31.68 20.13
C LYS A 314 -80.99 32.66 21.30
N LYS A 315 -81.90 33.63 21.17
CA LYS A 315 -82.88 34.10 22.19
C LYS A 315 -83.41 35.51 21.86
N ARG A 316 -84.70 35.55 21.49
CA ARG A 316 -85.72 36.63 21.54
C ARG A 316 -86.61 36.40 20.31
N ARG A 317 -87.82 35.87 20.37
CA ARG A 317 -88.80 35.67 21.45
C ARG A 317 -89.32 34.24 21.45
#